data_AF-A0A939AX28-F1
#
_entry.id   AF-A0A939AX28-F1
#
_cell.length_a   1.000
_cell.length_b   1.000
_cell.length_c   1.000
_cell.angle_alpha   90.00
_cell.angle_beta   90.00
_cell.angle_gamma   90.00
#
_symmetry.space_group_name_H-M   'P 1'
#
loop_
_entity.id
_entity.type
_entity.pdbx_description
1 polymer ?
#
loop_
_entity_poly.entity_id
_entity_poly.type
_entity_poly.pdbx_seq_one_letter_code
_entity_poly.pdbx_strand_id
1 'polypeptide(L)'
;MDEKTYQQWWQLHVRVARNESLNRSEQIEYDRGLQVLDRAERQDLEPGAAAALRQLRAQIEQLQTENVQLQARRARLDRRIRTLERAL
;
A
#
# COMPACT_ATOMS: atom_id res chain seq x y z
N MET A 1 -0.53 -20.33 -3.11
CA MET A 1 -0.80 -19.56 -4.35
C MET A 1 0.06 -20.17 -5.46
N ASP A 2 -0.40 -20.20 -6.72
CA ASP A 2 0.44 -20.67 -7.83
C ASP A 2 1.43 -19.58 -8.31
N GLU A 3 2.49 -19.99 -9.01
CA GLU A 3 3.59 -19.13 -9.47
C GLU A 3 3.08 -17.94 -10.31
N LYS A 4 2.10 -18.19 -11.18
CA LYS A 4 1.58 -17.18 -12.11
C LYS A 4 0.81 -16.10 -11.37
N THR A 5 -0.04 -16.49 -10.43
CA THR A 5 -0.79 -15.57 -9.60
C THR A 5 0.14 -14.78 -8.67
N TYR A 6 1.20 -15.42 -8.16
CA TYR A 6 2.21 -14.75 -7.35
C TYR A 6 2.96 -13.67 -8.15
N GLN A 7 3.40 -13.97 -9.38
CA GLN A 7 4.08 -12.98 -10.21
C GLN A 7 3.19 -11.79 -10.57
N GLN A 8 1.90 -12.02 -10.85
CA GLN A 8 0.95 -10.94 -11.11
C GLN A 8 0.74 -10.06 -9.87
N TRP A 9 0.54 -10.68 -8.71
CA TRP A 9 0.44 -9.94 -7.45
C TRP A 9 1.73 -9.17 -7.14
N TRP A 10 2.91 -9.75 -7.39
CA TRP A 10 4.20 -9.11 -7.16
C TRP A 10 4.38 -7.84 -7.99
N GLN A 11 3.94 -7.84 -9.25
CA GLN A 11 3.96 -6.63 -10.08
C GLN A 11 3.07 -5.51 -9.49
N LEU A 12 1.89 -5.86 -9.00
CA LEU A 12 1.02 -4.90 -8.30
C LEU A 12 1.69 -4.41 -7.01
N HIS A 13 2.33 -5.29 -6.24
CA HIS A 13 3.05 -4.94 -5.03
C HIS A 13 4.19 -3.95 -5.28
N VAL A 14 4.98 -4.15 -6.34
CA VAL A 14 6.05 -3.22 -6.73
C VAL A 14 5.49 -1.84 -7.10
N ARG A 15 4.35 -1.79 -7.80
CA ARG A 15 3.67 -0.52 -8.13
C ARG A 15 3.18 0.21 -6.89
N VAL A 16 2.53 -0.51 -5.96
CA VAL A 16 2.11 0.03 -4.65
C VAL A 16 3.33 0.56 -3.87
N ALA A 17 4.43 -0.18 -3.84
CA ALA A 17 5.67 0.23 -3.16
C ALA A 17 6.31 1.49 -3.79
N ARG A 18 6.02 1.76 -5.06
CA ARG A 18 6.44 2.97 -5.78
C ARG A 18 5.45 4.13 -5.67
N ASN A 19 4.42 4.01 -4.82
CA ASN A 19 3.31 4.98 -4.71
C ASN A 19 2.54 5.20 -6.03
N GLU A 20 2.54 4.21 -6.92
CA GLU A 20 1.69 4.26 -8.10
C GLU A 20 0.25 3.91 -7.73
N SER A 21 -0.71 4.56 -8.38
CA SER A 21 -2.13 4.28 -8.16
C SER A 21 -2.52 2.96 -8.83
N LEU A 22 -3.20 2.11 -8.08
CA LEU A 22 -3.93 0.98 -8.63
C LEU A 22 -5.36 1.39 -8.93
N ASN A 23 -5.93 0.87 -10.03
CA ASN A 23 -7.35 1.00 -10.28
C ASN A 23 -8.17 0.08 -9.34
N ARG A 24 -9.50 0.22 -9.33
CA ARG A 24 -10.35 -0.49 -8.36
C ARG A 24 -10.26 -2.02 -8.48
N SER A 25 -10.12 -2.55 -9.69
CA SER A 25 -9.93 -4.00 -9.91
C SER A 25 -8.56 -4.48 -9.47
N GLU A 26 -7.50 -3.73 -9.79
CA GLU A 26 -6.13 -4.01 -9.36
C GLU A 26 -5.99 -3.99 -7.83
N GLN A 27 -6.66 -3.06 -7.17
CA GLN A 27 -6.68 -2.98 -5.70
C GLN A 27 -7.32 -4.23 -5.09
N ILE A 28 -8.46 -4.70 -5.62
CA ILE A 28 -9.13 -5.91 -5.14
C ILE A 28 -8.25 -7.15 -5.33
N GLU A 29 -7.57 -7.26 -6.46
CA GLU A 29 -6.63 -8.37 -6.74
C GLU A 29 -5.41 -8.33 -5.82
N TYR A 30 -4.86 -7.13 -5.59
CA TYR A 30 -3.76 -6.90 -4.65
C TYR A 30 -4.14 -7.31 -3.22
N ASP A 31 -5.29 -6.86 -2.73
CA ASP A 31 -5.78 -7.15 -1.38
C ASP A 31 -6.05 -8.66 -1.20
N ARG A 32 -6.60 -9.32 -2.22
CA ARG A 32 -6.84 -10.76 -2.21
C ARG A 32 -5.54 -11.56 -2.14
N GLY A 33 -4.53 -11.18 -2.93
CA GLY A 33 -3.22 -11.83 -2.89
C GLY A 33 -2.53 -11.63 -1.54
N LEU A 34 -2.66 -10.44 -0.96
CA LEU A 34 -2.15 -10.14 0.37
C LEU A 34 -2.77 -11.05 1.44
N GLN A 35 -4.10 -11.24 1.41
CA GLN A 35 -4.80 -12.15 2.34
C GLN A 35 -4.36 -13.62 2.22
N VAL A 36 -4.08 -14.08 1.00
CA VAL A 36 -3.60 -15.45 0.76
C VAL A 36 -2.20 -15.64 1.32
N LEU A 37 -1.31 -14.68 1.09
CA LEU A 37 0.05 -14.70 1.62
C LEU A 37 0.06 -14.59 3.15
N ASP A 38 -0.76 -13.71 3.72
CA ASP A 38 -0.98 -13.61 5.18
C ASP A 38 -1.39 -14.95 5.80
N ARG A 39 -2.28 -15.68 5.12
CA ARG A 39 -2.77 -16.95 5.62
C ARG A 39 -1.69 -18.03 5.59
N ALA A 40 -0.91 -18.09 4.52
CA ALA A 40 0.22 -19.00 4.41
C ALA A 40 1.30 -18.69 5.46
N GLU A 41 1.66 -17.42 5.62
CA GLU A 41 2.62 -16.98 6.64
C GLU A 41 2.17 -17.31 8.06
N ARG A 42 0.87 -17.19 8.38
CA ARG A 42 0.34 -17.58 9.70
C ARG A 42 0.41 -19.09 9.96
N GLN A 43 0.47 -19.91 8.93
CA GLN A 43 0.56 -21.37 9.06
C GLN A 43 2.01 -21.84 9.20
N ASP A 44 2.95 -21.12 8.59
CA ASP A 44 4.36 -21.54 8.52
C ASP A 44 5.29 -20.80 9.51
N LEU A 45 4.83 -19.71 10.14
CA LEU A 45 5.64 -18.94 11.09
C LEU A 45 5.46 -19.43 12.53
N GLU A 46 6.59 -19.57 13.23
CA GLU A 46 6.63 -19.70 14.69
C GLU A 46 5.77 -18.58 15.35
N PRO A 47 5.02 -18.85 16.43
CA PRO A 47 4.03 -17.93 16.99
C PRO A 47 4.54 -16.51 17.28
N GLY A 48 5.83 -16.37 17.63
CA GLY A 48 6.49 -15.08 17.85
C GLY A 48 6.75 -14.29 16.56
N ALA A 49 7.13 -14.97 15.48
CA ALA A 49 7.39 -14.34 14.18
C ALA A 49 6.09 -13.85 13.52
N ALA A 50 4.99 -14.59 13.67
CA ALA A 50 3.67 -14.16 13.22
C ALA A 50 3.15 -12.91 13.97
N ALA A 51 3.54 -12.71 15.23
CA ALA A 51 3.20 -11.51 15.99
C ALA A 51 3.99 -10.28 15.52
N ALA A 52 5.31 -10.42 15.36
CA ALA A 52 6.18 -9.36 14.86
C ALA A 52 5.78 -8.90 13.44
N LEU A 53 5.44 -9.85 12.57
CA LEU A 53 5.02 -9.54 11.21
C LEU A 53 3.69 -8.77 11.16
N ARG A 54 2.73 -9.11 12.02
CA ARG A 54 1.47 -8.36 12.15
C ARG A 54 1.71 -6.92 12.61
N GLN A 55 2.63 -6.71 13.54
CA GLN A 55 3.00 -5.36 13.99
C GLN A 55 3.64 -4.55 12.86
N LEU A 56 4.56 -5.14 12.11
CA LEU A 56 5.20 -4.47 10.96
C LEU A 56 4.18 -4.13 9.87
N ARG A 57 3.24 -5.03 9.57
CA ARG A 57 2.15 -4.77 8.61
C ARG A 57 1.25 -3.62 9.05
N ALA A 58 0.84 -3.59 10.32
CA ALA A 58 0.06 -2.47 10.87
C ALA A 58 0.82 -1.14 10.79
N GLN A 59 2.13 -1.14 11.05
CA GLN A 59 2.96 0.05 10.89
C GLN A 59 3.05 0.50 9.44
N ILE A 60 3.18 -0.42 8.49
CA ILE A 60 3.18 -0.10 7.05
C ILE A 60 1.85 0.52 6.64
N GLU A 61 0.71 -0.06 7.04
CA GLU A 61 -0.62 0.50 6.73
C GLU A 61 -0.81 1.91 7.32
N GLN A 62 -0.32 2.12 8.55
CA GLN A 62 -0.33 3.43 9.18
C GLN A 62 0.50 4.44 8.37
N LEU A 63 1.74 4.08 8.02
CA LEU A 63 2.64 4.93 7.24
C LEU A 63 2.07 5.24 5.84
N GLN A 64 1.42 4.28 5.20
CA GLN A 64 0.73 4.49 3.93
C GLN A 64 -0.42 5.48 4.06
N THR A 65 -1.22 5.36 5.13
CA THR A 65 -2.31 6.30 5.42
C THR A 65 -1.79 7.72 5.66
N GLU A 66 -0.73 7.85 6.46
CA GLU A 66 -0.05 9.14 6.70
C GLU A 66 0.50 9.72 5.39
N ASN A 67 1.09 8.89 4.53
CA ASN A 67 1.60 9.33 3.24
C ASN A 67 0.51 9.89 2.34
N VAL A 68 -0.64 9.20 2.22
CA VAL A 68 -1.80 9.68 1.45
C VAL A 68 -2.30 11.03 1.97
N GLN A 69 -2.38 11.20 3.30
CA GLN A 69 -2.79 12.47 3.90
C GLN A 69 -1.79 13.60 3.59
N LEU A 70 -0.50 13.32 3.67
CA LEU A 70 0.55 14.28 3.34
C LEU A 70 0.52 14.68 1.85
N GLN A 71 0.31 13.73 0.95
CA GLN A 71 0.16 14.00 -0.49
C GLN A 71 -1.07 14.88 -0.77
N ALA A 72 -2.21 14.59 -0.14
CA ALA A 72 -3.42 15.40 -0.26
C ALA A 72 -3.19 16.84 0.27
N ARG A 73 -2.49 16.97 1.41
CA ARG A 73 -2.13 18.27 1.98
C ARG A 73 -1.20 19.06 1.07
N ARG A 74 -0.18 18.41 0.50
CA ARG A 74 0.73 19.02 -0.49
C ARG A 74 -0.04 19.54 -1.70
N ALA A 75 -0.89 18.70 -2.30
CA ALA A 75 -1.69 19.10 -3.47
C ALA A 75 -2.61 20.30 -3.17
N ARG A 76 -3.18 20.38 -1.95
CA ARG A 76 -3.98 21.54 -1.52
C ARG A 76 -3.13 22.81 -1.40
N LEU A 77 -1.93 22.71 -0.84
CA LEU A 77 -1.02 23.85 -0.70
C LEU A 77 -0.54 24.34 -2.07
N ASP A 78 -0.16 23.43 -2.98
CA ASP A 78 0.26 23.77 -4.34
C ASP A 78 -0.83 24.54 -5.09
N ARG A 79 -2.11 24.15 -4.92
CA ARG A 79 -3.25 24.90 -5.50
C ARG A 79 -3.37 26.31 -4.90
N ARG A 80 -3.18 26.46 -3.59
CA ARG A 80 -3.25 27.78 -2.92
C ARG A 80 -2.12 28.69 -3.39
N ILE A 81 -0.89 28.17 -3.50
CA ILE A 81 0.27 28.91 -4.01
C ILE A 81 -0.05 29.43 -5.42
N ARG A 82 -0.44 28.56 -6.36
CA ARG A 82 -0.78 28.96 -7.73
C ARG A 82 -1.90 30.00 -7.81
N THR A 83 -2.86 29.95 -6.89
CA THR A 83 -3.95 30.93 -6.83
C THR A 83 -3.43 32.30 -6.41
N LEU A 84 -2.57 32.34 -5.39
CA LEU A 84 -1.95 33.58 -4.91
C LEU A 84 -0.96 34.15 -5.94
N GLU A 85 -0.15 33.31 -6.58
CA GLU A 85 0.78 33.71 -7.64
C GLU A 85 0.09 34.33 -8.85
N ARG A 86 -1.16 33.93 -9.16
CA ARG A 86 -1.95 34.51 -10.25
C ARG A 86 -2.69 35.80 -9.86
N ALA A 87 -2.79 36.09 -8.57
CA ALA A 87 -3.46 37.27 -8.05
C ALA A 87 -2.50 38.46 -7.84
N LEU A 88 -1.19 38.20 -8.01
CA LEU A 88 -0.11 39.20 -8.07
C LEU A 88 0.21 39.53 -9.52
#